data_AF-A0A9E1US51-F1
#
_entry.id   AF-A0A9E1US51-F1
#
_cell.length_a   1.000
_cell.length_b   1.000
_cell.length_c   1.000
_cell.angle_alpha   90.00
_cell.angle_beta   90.00
_cell.angle_gamma   90.00
#
_symmetry.space_group_name_H-M   'P 1'
#
loop_
_entity.id
_entity.type
_entity.pdbx_description
1 polymer ?
#
loop_
_entity_poly.entity_id
_entity_poly.type
_entity_poly.pdbx_seq_one_letter_code
_entity_poly.pdbx_strand_id
1 'polypeptide(L)'
;MTQRACLFAAMVGVMTMAADAVGPAKGNQDMMFHGTKVNKVLFLGNSITRHGPSAKIGWLGNWGMAASAKDRDFVHLILQAFAKAAGKQPESIITNISTFER
;
A
#
# COMPACT_ATOMS: atom_id res chain seq x y z
N MET A 1 9.03 15.10 -62.15
CA MET A 1 7.77 14.36 -62.34
C MET A 1 7.96 13.01 -61.67
N THR A 2 7.48 12.87 -60.44
CA THR A 2 7.80 11.77 -59.53
C THR A 2 6.90 10.59 -59.81
N GLN A 3 7.42 9.51 -60.40
CA GLN A 3 6.64 8.31 -60.64
C GLN A 3 6.77 7.36 -59.43
N ARG A 4 5.60 7.11 -58.85
CA ARG A 4 5.32 6.18 -57.76
C ARG A 4 5.69 4.76 -58.18
N ALA A 5 6.50 4.09 -57.38
CA ALA A 5 6.62 2.63 -57.40
C ALA A 5 5.99 2.09 -56.11
N CYS A 6 4.78 1.57 -56.24
CA CYS A 6 4.12 0.74 -55.25
C CYS A 6 4.85 -0.61 -55.18
N LEU A 7 5.46 -0.94 -54.04
CA LEU A 7 5.73 -2.33 -53.67
C LEU A 7 5.20 -2.55 -52.25
N PHE A 8 3.98 -3.09 -52.18
CA PHE A 8 3.43 -3.70 -50.97
C PHE A 8 4.05 -5.10 -50.84
N ALA A 9 5.08 -5.24 -50.01
CA ALA A 9 5.54 -6.55 -49.57
C ALA A 9 4.71 -6.98 -48.36
N ALA A 10 3.78 -7.90 -48.57
CA ALA A 10 3.02 -8.55 -47.50
C ALA A 10 3.95 -9.53 -46.75
N MET A 11 4.50 -9.09 -45.62
CA MET A 11 5.13 -10.01 -44.67
C MET A 11 4.04 -10.68 -43.84
N VAL A 12 3.80 -11.97 -44.10
CA VAL A 12 3.06 -12.84 -43.19
C VAL A 12 3.96 -13.08 -41.98
N GLY A 13 3.80 -12.27 -40.94
CA GLY A 13 4.42 -12.49 -39.65
C GLY A 13 3.75 -13.66 -38.94
N VAL A 14 4.48 -14.75 -38.75
CA VAL A 14 4.08 -15.83 -37.83
C VAL A 14 4.12 -15.24 -36.43
N MET A 15 2.95 -14.95 -35.86
CA MET A 15 2.82 -14.48 -34.49
C MET A 15 2.90 -15.68 -33.56
N THR A 16 4.09 -15.96 -33.05
CA THR A 16 4.28 -16.95 -31.99
C THR A 16 3.58 -16.43 -30.74
N MET A 17 2.47 -17.06 -30.37
CA MET A 17 1.81 -16.83 -29.08
C MET A 17 2.73 -17.39 -27.99
N ALA A 18 3.39 -16.52 -27.23
CA ALA A 18 3.95 -16.91 -25.95
C ALA A 18 2.76 -17.16 -25.02
N ALA A 19 2.54 -18.41 -24.64
CA ALA A 19 1.65 -18.73 -23.53
C ALA A 19 2.29 -18.16 -22.27
N ASP A 20 1.66 -17.14 -21.67
CA ASP A 20 1.97 -16.74 -20.31
C ASP A 20 1.70 -17.95 -19.40
N ALA A 21 2.76 -18.64 -19.02
CA ALA A 21 2.70 -19.61 -17.95
C ALA A 21 2.28 -18.84 -16.69
N VAL A 22 1.02 -18.99 -16.29
CA VAL A 22 0.54 -18.61 -14.96
C VAL A 22 1.26 -19.55 -13.99
N GLY A 23 2.45 -19.12 -13.57
CA GLY A 23 3.18 -19.73 -12.48
C GLY A 23 2.35 -19.67 -11.20
N PRO A 24 2.62 -20.54 -10.22
CA PRO A 24 1.90 -20.52 -8.95
C PRO A 24 1.96 -19.12 -8.36
N ALA A 25 0.80 -18.60 -7.92
CA ALA A 25 0.72 -17.32 -7.23
C ALA A 25 1.78 -17.30 -6.12
N LYS A 26 2.81 -16.46 -6.27
CA LYS A 26 3.90 -16.34 -5.29
C LYS A 26 3.26 -16.14 -3.93
N GLY A 27 3.39 -17.12 -3.03
CA GLY A 27 3.07 -16.96 -1.63
C GLY A 27 3.69 -15.67 -1.13
N ASN A 28 2.89 -14.81 -0.49
CA ASN A 28 3.29 -13.48 -0.11
C ASN A 28 4.57 -13.58 0.75
N GLN A 29 5.71 -13.12 0.23
CA GLN A 29 7.00 -13.19 0.91
C GLN A 29 6.88 -12.56 2.31
N ASP A 30 7.34 -13.28 3.33
CA ASP A 30 7.22 -12.87 4.74
C ASP A 30 8.07 -11.62 4.99
N MET A 31 7.44 -10.58 5.55
CA MET A 31 8.13 -9.38 6.00
C MET A 31 8.67 -9.65 7.39
N MET A 32 10.00 -9.62 7.56
CA MET A 32 10.62 -9.84 8.86
C MET A 32 11.02 -8.50 9.49
N PHE A 33 10.65 -8.32 10.76
CA PHE A 33 11.09 -7.21 11.60
C PHE A 33 11.60 -7.80 12.92
N HIS A 34 12.91 -7.69 13.17
CA HIS A 34 13.58 -8.28 14.34
C HIS A 34 13.20 -9.75 14.58
N GLY A 35 13.14 -10.56 13.51
CA GLY A 35 12.78 -11.99 13.59
C GLY A 35 11.27 -12.28 13.69
N THR A 36 10.43 -11.25 13.70
CA THR A 36 8.96 -11.39 13.73
C THR A 36 8.35 -11.10 12.36
N LYS A 37 7.38 -11.91 11.95
CA LYS A 37 6.58 -11.69 10.73
C LYS A 37 5.64 -10.50 10.91
N VAL A 38 5.69 -9.52 10.01
CA VAL A 38 4.91 -8.26 10.08
C VAL A 38 4.06 -8.01 8.83
N ASN A 39 3.69 -9.03 8.05
CA ASN A 39 2.89 -8.83 6.82
C ASN A 39 1.54 -8.12 7.05
N LYS A 40 0.94 -8.30 8.24
CA LYS A 40 -0.35 -7.74 8.61
C LYS A 40 -0.28 -7.15 10.01
N VAL A 41 -0.78 -5.93 10.18
CA VAL A 41 -0.75 -5.20 11.45
C VAL A 41 -2.13 -4.64 11.76
N LEU A 42 -2.59 -4.84 13.00
CA LEU A 42 -3.84 -4.27 13.50
C LEU A 42 -3.53 -3.29 14.63
N PHE A 43 -3.90 -2.03 14.44
CA PHE A 43 -3.82 -0.99 15.47
C PHE A 43 -5.20 -0.76 16.07
N LEU A 44 -5.31 -0.97 17.38
CA LEU A 44 -6.51 -0.75 18.17
C LEU A 44 -6.19 0.27 19.28
N GLY A 45 -7.08 1.23 19.49
CA GLY A 45 -7.00 2.17 20.61
C GLY A 45 -8.09 3.23 20.54
N ASN A 46 -7.85 4.43 21.07
CA ASN A 46 -8.82 5.53 21.06
C ASN A 46 -8.46 6.64 20.05
N SER A 47 -8.87 7.87 20.37
CA SER A 47 -8.59 9.07 19.58
C SER A 47 -7.10 9.35 19.41
N ILE A 48 -6.24 8.82 20.28
CA ILE A 48 -4.78 8.90 20.13
C ILE A 48 -4.30 7.99 18.99
N THR A 49 -4.93 6.84 18.78
CA THR A 49 -4.61 5.93 17.66
C THR A 49 -5.20 6.42 16.34
N ARG A 50 -6.47 6.82 16.36
CA ARG A 50 -7.14 7.41 15.19
C ARG A 50 -8.34 8.23 15.61
N HIS A 51 -8.43 9.44 15.09
CA HIS A 51 -9.64 10.24 15.13
C HIS A 51 -9.96 10.76 13.73
N GLY A 52 -11.20 10.57 13.30
CA GLY A 52 -11.68 11.15 12.05
C GLY A 52 -11.88 12.67 12.18
N PRO A 53 -12.05 13.39 11.07
CA PRO A 53 -12.32 14.82 11.10
C PRO A 53 -13.57 15.14 11.95
N SER A 54 -13.48 16.16 12.79
CA SER A 54 -14.55 16.65 13.66
C SER A 54 -14.52 18.17 13.71
N ALA A 55 -15.38 18.80 12.91
CA ALA A 55 -15.53 20.26 12.85
C ALA A 55 -15.91 20.86 14.22
N LYS A 56 -16.63 20.12 15.07
CA LYS A 56 -17.08 20.56 16.40
C LYS A 56 -15.94 20.91 17.35
N ILE A 57 -14.79 20.25 17.19
CA ILE A 57 -13.60 20.45 18.02
C ILE A 57 -12.44 21.07 17.22
N GLY A 58 -12.72 21.56 16.01
CA GLY A 58 -11.70 22.11 15.11
C GLY A 58 -10.68 21.09 14.60
N TRP A 59 -10.99 19.78 14.66
CA TRP A 59 -10.09 18.74 14.21
C TRP A 59 -10.32 18.40 12.73
N LEU A 60 -9.35 18.69 11.88
CA LEU A 60 -9.43 18.40 10.44
C LEU A 60 -8.65 17.14 10.02
N GLY A 61 -7.87 16.56 10.96
CA GLY A 61 -7.04 15.39 10.69
C GLY A 61 -7.83 14.09 10.60
N ASN A 62 -7.20 13.08 9.99
CA ASN A 62 -7.68 11.68 9.99
C ASN A 62 -6.55 10.76 10.47
N TRP A 63 -5.99 11.10 11.63
CA TRP A 63 -4.89 10.43 12.34
C TRP A 63 -5.07 10.66 13.85
N GLY A 64 -4.13 10.24 14.69
CA GLY A 64 -4.20 10.42 16.13
C GLY A 64 -4.27 11.89 16.57
N MET A 65 -5.15 12.20 17.52
CA MET A 65 -5.34 13.57 18.01
C MET A 65 -4.09 14.19 18.66
N ALA A 66 -3.20 13.36 19.21
CA ALA A 66 -1.97 13.84 19.83
C ALA A 66 -0.88 14.25 18.82
N ALA A 67 -1.05 13.92 17.53
CA ALA A 67 -0.04 14.22 16.52
C ALA A 67 -0.34 15.53 15.78
N SER A 68 0.70 16.36 15.64
CA SER A 68 0.60 17.64 14.91
C SER A 68 0.36 17.48 13.41
N ALA A 69 0.69 16.32 12.83
CA ALA A 69 0.47 15.99 11.42
C ALA A 69 0.46 14.47 11.23
N LYS A 70 -0.05 14.00 10.09
CA LYS A 70 -0.15 12.57 9.74
C LYS A 70 1.20 11.85 9.74
N ASP A 71 2.25 12.49 9.24
CA ASP A 71 3.60 11.93 9.16
C ASP A 71 4.31 11.89 10.53
N ARG A 72 3.77 12.60 11.53
CA ARG A 72 4.23 12.60 12.93
C ARG A 72 3.37 11.75 13.85
N ASP A 73 2.32 11.12 13.31
CA ASP A 73 1.45 10.20 14.04
C ASP A 73 2.14 8.86 14.28
N PHE A 74 2.04 8.33 15.50
CA PHE A 74 2.84 7.17 15.90
C PHE A 74 2.53 5.92 15.05
N VAL A 75 1.27 5.73 14.64
CA VAL A 75 0.88 4.62 13.77
C VAL A 75 1.60 4.73 12.43
N HIS A 76 1.63 5.94 11.86
CA HIS A 76 2.31 6.19 10.59
C HIS A 76 3.84 6.08 10.72
N LEU A 77 4.42 6.49 11.85
CA LEU A 77 5.84 6.31 12.14
C LEU A 77 6.22 4.82 12.25
N ILE A 78 5.39 4.00 12.90
CA ILE A 78 5.60 2.55 12.99
C ILE A 78 5.51 1.89 11.60
N LEU A 79 4.50 2.26 10.80
CA LEU A 79 4.36 1.75 9.44
C LEU A 79 5.56 2.12 8.56
N GLN A 80 6.10 3.33 8.72
CA GLN A 80 7.34 3.76 8.06
C GLN A 80 8.54 2.93 8.52
N ALA A 81 8.65 2.63 9.82
CA ALA A 81 9.72 1.78 10.35
C ALA A 81 9.66 0.35 9.79
N PHE A 82 8.47 -0.24 9.69
CA PHE A 82 8.28 -1.54 9.05
C PHE A 82 8.64 -1.51 7.57
N ALA A 83 8.20 -0.48 6.83
CA ALA A 83 8.55 -0.32 5.42
C ALA A 83 10.06 -0.23 5.20
N LYS A 84 10.75 0.53 6.05
CA LYS A 84 12.20 0.71 5.98
C LYS A 84 12.96 -0.60 6.26
N ALA A 85 12.48 -1.39 7.23
CA ALA A 85 13.12 -2.63 7.61
C ALA A 85 12.84 -3.80 6.65
N ALA A 86 11.60 -3.91 6.15
CA ALA A 86 11.14 -5.04 5.35
C ALA A 86 11.04 -4.75 3.84
N GLY A 87 11.32 -3.52 3.40
CA GLY A 87 11.33 -3.11 1.98
C GLY A 87 9.95 -2.89 1.35
N LYS A 88 8.86 -3.12 2.09
CA LYS A 88 7.47 -2.86 1.66
C LYS A 88 6.59 -2.55 2.87
N GLN A 89 5.51 -1.79 2.67
CA GLN A 89 4.55 -1.55 3.74
C GLN A 89 3.70 -2.80 4.03
N PRO A 90 3.37 -3.06 5.32
CA PRO A 90 2.45 -4.11 5.69
C PRO A 90 1.01 -3.75 5.36
N GLU A 91 0.14 -4.76 5.21
CA GLU A 91 -1.30 -4.54 5.23
C GLU A 91 -1.68 -4.09 6.65
N SER A 92 -2.42 -2.99 6.77
CA SER A 92 -2.73 -2.42 8.09
C SER A 92 -4.17 -1.99 8.25
N ILE A 93 -4.75 -2.27 9.42
CA ILE A 93 -6.03 -1.73 9.86
C ILE A 93 -5.80 -0.83 11.08
N ILE A 94 -6.40 0.35 11.08
CA ILE A 94 -6.29 1.35 12.15
C ILE A 94 -7.70 1.71 12.64
N THR A 95 -8.04 1.25 13.84
CA THR A 95 -9.40 1.34 14.37
C THR A 95 -9.42 2.00 15.74
N ASN A 96 -10.36 2.94 15.90
CA ASN A 96 -10.73 3.48 17.18
C ASN A 96 -11.81 2.58 17.81
N ILE A 97 -11.52 2.03 18.98
CA ILE A 97 -12.36 1.14 19.78
C ILE A 97 -12.57 1.71 21.19
N SER A 98 -12.65 3.04 21.33
CA SER A 98 -12.77 3.71 22.64
C SER A 98 -13.98 3.27 23.46
N THR A 99 -14.98 2.63 22.85
CA THR A 99 -16.11 1.99 23.55
C THR A 99 -15.69 0.87 24.52
N PHE A 100 -14.47 0.33 24.38
CA PHE A 100 -13.93 -0.73 25.24
C PHE A 100 -13.05 -0.21 26.40
N GLU A 101 -12.81 1.11 26.48
CA GLU A 101 -12.05 1.75 27.54
C GLU A 101 -13.02 2.06 28.71
N ARG A 102 -12.97 1.26 29.79
CA ARG A 102 -13.76 1.49 31.01
C ARG A 102 -12.90 2.05 32.13
#